data_AF-A0A356T7S0-F1
#
_entry.id   AF-A0A356T7S0-F1
#
_cell.length_a   1.000
_cell.length_b   1.000
_cell.length_c   1.000
_cell.angle_alpha   90.00
_cell.angle_beta   90.00
_cell.angle_gamma   90.00
#
_symmetry.space_group_name_H-M   'P 1'
#
loop_
_entity.id
_entity.type
_entity.pdbx_description
1 polymer ?
#
loop_
_entity_poly.entity_id
_entity_poly.type
_entity_poly.pdbx_seq_one_letter_code
_entity_poly.pdbx_strand_id
1 'polypeptide(L)'
;MEGWDLARRFDEAEVDGVFVVAQLAFLERDGSAGRFVEAGRFRAWLDELRAALGLPEPASVTLLAHSAGFETALAILDRGGAPIRSVVLFDALYRGYAPFADWVEADPARRLVSLHTGGGRTASQSAMLARRARRELPDGQVALDPDPLAAVVPGHRVVVARSPVRHGDVPARHLAELARVLLPGGAQ
;
A
#
# COMPACT_ATOMS: atom_id res chain seq x y z
N MET A 1 25.38 -4.35 -2.48
CA MET A 1 24.33 -3.33 -2.32
C MET A 1 23.67 -3.66 -1.00
N GLU A 2 23.85 -2.82 0.01
CA GLU A 2 23.15 -2.97 1.28
C GLU A 2 21.65 -2.77 0.97
N GLY A 3 20.80 -3.74 1.36
CA GLY A 3 19.37 -3.67 1.07
C GLY A 3 18.69 -2.50 1.81
N TRP A 4 17.41 -2.24 1.51
CA TRP A 4 16.64 -1.17 2.16
C TRP A 4 16.29 -1.42 3.64
N ASP A 5 16.76 -2.53 4.20
CA ASP A 5 16.60 -2.90 5.61
C ASP A 5 15.13 -2.84 6.10
N LEU A 6 14.21 -3.24 5.22
CA LEU A 6 12.77 -3.08 5.43
C LEU A 6 12.27 -3.87 6.65
N ALA A 7 12.90 -4.99 6.98
CA ALA A 7 12.59 -5.73 8.21
C ALA A 7 12.84 -4.87 9.44
N ARG A 8 14.02 -4.27 9.57
CA ARG A 8 14.33 -3.37 10.68
C ARG A 8 13.44 -2.13 10.70
N ARG A 9 13.08 -1.57 9.54
CA ARG A 9 12.11 -0.45 9.46
C ARG A 9 10.71 -0.86 9.89
N PHE A 10 10.32 -2.10 9.65
CA PHE A 10 9.05 -2.61 10.15
C PHE A 10 9.09 -2.80 11.67
N ASP A 11 10.20 -3.33 12.21
CA ASP A 11 10.40 -3.48 13.66
C ASP A 11 10.33 -2.13 14.40
N GLU A 12 10.86 -1.05 13.80
CA GLU A 12 10.76 0.33 14.32
C GLU A 12 9.31 0.83 14.45
N ALA A 13 8.35 0.22 13.75
CA ALA A 13 6.93 0.58 13.89
C ALA A 13 6.35 0.16 15.25
N GLU A 14 6.98 -0.83 15.90
CA GLU A 14 6.55 -1.40 17.19
C GLU A 14 5.08 -1.86 17.17
N VAL A 15 4.69 -2.53 16.09
CA VAL A 15 3.32 -3.06 15.90
C VAL A 15 3.31 -4.58 15.97
N ASP A 16 2.21 -5.14 16.46
CA ASP A 16 1.97 -6.59 16.39
C ASP A 16 1.48 -6.95 14.98
N GLY A 17 2.43 -7.30 14.11
CA GLY A 17 2.14 -7.61 12.71
C GLY A 17 3.23 -8.45 12.06
N VAL A 18 2.88 -9.08 10.94
CA VAL A 18 3.82 -9.87 10.13
C VAL A 18 4.08 -9.13 8.82
N PHE A 19 5.35 -8.79 8.58
CA PHE A 19 5.79 -8.17 7.34
C PHE A 19 6.28 -9.24 6.35
N VAL A 20 5.67 -9.24 5.16
CA VAL A 20 5.90 -10.28 4.16
C VAL A 20 6.24 -9.61 2.84
N VAL A 21 7.37 -10.02 2.24
CA VAL A 21 7.74 -9.62 0.88
C VAL A 21 7.43 -10.79 -0.04
N ALA A 22 6.35 -10.65 -0.83
CA ALA A 22 5.96 -11.68 -1.79
C ALA A 22 6.94 -11.69 -2.97
N GLN A 23 7.61 -12.82 -3.19
CA GLN A 23 8.38 -13.04 -4.40
C GLN A 23 7.43 -13.47 -5.52
N LEU A 24 7.30 -12.61 -6.54
CA LEU A 24 6.30 -12.79 -7.61
C LEU A 24 6.81 -13.68 -8.75
N ALA A 25 8.12 -13.64 -9.01
CA ALA A 25 8.80 -14.45 -10.01
C ALA A 25 10.20 -14.82 -9.50
N PHE A 26 10.43 -16.10 -9.21
CA PHE A 26 11.70 -16.58 -8.66
C PHE A 26 12.76 -16.67 -9.77
N LEU A 27 13.89 -15.99 -9.62
CA LEU A 27 15.00 -15.93 -10.60
C LEU A 27 14.64 -15.34 -11.97
N GLU A 28 13.48 -14.71 -12.10
CA GLU A 28 13.06 -14.05 -13.32
C GLU A 28 13.15 -12.53 -13.15
N ARG A 29 13.60 -11.84 -14.20
CA ARG A 29 13.58 -10.38 -14.25
C ARG A 29 12.22 -9.89 -14.74
N ASP A 30 11.17 -10.31 -14.05
CA ASP A 30 9.79 -9.93 -14.34
C ASP A 30 9.22 -9.09 -13.20
N GLY A 31 8.58 -7.98 -13.57
CA GLY A 31 7.87 -7.08 -12.65
C GLY A 31 6.35 -7.29 -12.65
N SER A 32 5.85 -8.31 -13.36
CA SER A 32 4.44 -8.63 -13.43
C SER A 32 3.89 -9.08 -12.08
N ALA A 33 2.55 -9.14 -11.98
CA ALA A 33 1.85 -9.65 -10.81
C ALA A 33 2.01 -11.19 -10.62
N GLY A 34 2.76 -11.87 -11.50
CA GLY A 34 2.88 -13.32 -11.49
C GLY A 34 1.50 -13.99 -11.50
N ARG A 35 1.33 -15.01 -10.65
CA ARG A 35 0.06 -15.74 -10.56
C ARG A 35 -1.05 -14.99 -9.82
N PHE A 36 -0.80 -13.81 -9.24
CA PHE A 36 -1.87 -13.02 -8.59
C PHE A 36 -2.88 -12.43 -9.58
N VAL A 37 -2.63 -12.53 -10.89
CA VAL A 37 -3.64 -12.29 -11.93
C VAL A 37 -4.73 -13.37 -11.99
N GLU A 38 -4.49 -14.55 -11.41
CA GLU A 38 -5.47 -15.63 -11.33
C GLU A 38 -6.44 -15.38 -10.15
N ALA A 39 -7.74 -15.62 -10.40
CA ALA A 39 -8.77 -15.44 -9.38
C ALA A 39 -8.49 -16.29 -8.13
N GLY A 40 -8.53 -15.66 -6.95
CA GLY A 40 -8.34 -16.33 -5.65
C GLY A 40 -6.90 -16.74 -5.33
N ARG A 41 -5.92 -16.52 -6.22
CA ARG A 41 -4.54 -16.99 -6.00
C ARG A 41 -3.86 -16.29 -4.84
N PHE A 42 -4.09 -14.98 -4.66
CA PHE A 42 -3.56 -14.25 -3.51
C PHE A 42 -4.13 -14.79 -2.21
N ARG A 43 -5.45 -15.06 -2.14
CA ARG A 43 -6.08 -15.71 -0.99
C ARG A 43 -5.45 -17.06 -0.67
N ALA A 44 -5.30 -17.93 -1.67
CA ALA A 44 -4.67 -19.24 -1.50
C ALA A 44 -3.23 -19.13 -0.98
N TRP A 45 -2.44 -18.21 -1.54
CA TRP A 45 -1.08 -17.93 -1.07
C TRP A 45 -1.05 -17.43 0.38
N LEU A 46 -1.98 -16.54 0.74
CA LEU A 46 -2.12 -16.05 2.11
C LEU A 46 -2.48 -17.19 3.08
N ASP A 47 -3.39 -18.08 2.69
CA ASP A 47 -3.78 -19.25 3.50
C ASP A 47 -2.61 -20.24 3.69
N GLU A 48 -1.82 -20.50 2.64
CA GLU A 48 -0.59 -21.30 2.72
C GLU A 48 0.45 -20.68 3.66
N LEU A 49 0.70 -19.38 3.53
CA LEU A 49 1.61 -18.63 4.40
C LEU A 49 1.18 -18.69 5.87
N ARG A 50 -0.11 -18.48 6.12
CA ARG A 50 -0.71 -18.55 7.45
C ARG A 50 -0.51 -19.91 8.09
N ALA A 51 -0.79 -20.98 7.35
CA ALA A 51 -0.61 -22.34 7.82
C ALA A 51 0.87 -22.64 8.13
N ALA A 52 1.80 -22.21 7.27
CA ALA A 52 3.23 -22.41 7.46
C ALA A 52 3.80 -21.69 8.70
N LEU A 53 3.24 -20.52 9.04
CA LEU A 53 3.68 -19.70 10.17
C LEU A 53 2.83 -19.88 11.44
N GLY A 54 1.77 -20.70 11.40
CA GLY A 54 0.84 -20.87 12.53
C GLY A 54 0.04 -19.61 12.88
N LEU A 55 -0.27 -18.76 11.90
CA LEU A 55 -0.92 -17.47 12.11
C LEU A 55 -2.47 -17.58 12.10
N PRO A 56 -3.19 -16.76 12.89
CA PRO A 56 -4.66 -16.67 12.87
C PRO A 56 -5.17 -15.81 11.69
N GLU A 57 -6.43 -15.99 11.31
CA GLU A 57 -7.04 -15.27 10.17
C GLU A 57 -6.87 -13.76 10.34
N PRO A 58 -6.21 -13.08 9.38
CA PRO A 58 -5.98 -11.66 9.52
C PRO A 58 -7.32 -10.93 9.46
N ALA A 59 -7.63 -10.13 10.49
CA ALA A 59 -8.79 -9.25 10.48
C ALA A 59 -8.71 -8.24 9.31
N SER A 60 -7.50 -7.88 8.90
CA SER A 60 -7.25 -7.06 7.72
C SER A 60 -5.84 -7.25 7.17
N VAL A 61 -5.66 -6.92 5.89
CA VAL A 61 -4.36 -6.89 5.22
C VAL A 61 -4.07 -5.47 4.74
N THR A 62 -2.83 -5.00 4.94
CA THR A 62 -2.30 -3.77 4.34
C THR A 62 -1.39 -4.15 3.18
N LEU A 63 -1.72 -3.69 1.97
CA LEU A 63 -0.87 -3.88 0.79
C LEU A 63 0.09 -2.71 0.64
N LEU A 64 1.36 -3.06 0.47
CA LEU A 64 2.44 -2.11 0.21
C LEU A 64 2.98 -2.38 -1.20
N ALA A 65 2.99 -1.36 -2.05
CA ALA A 65 3.51 -1.46 -3.40
C ALA A 65 4.55 -0.37 -3.66
N HIS A 66 5.70 -0.76 -4.20
CA HIS A 66 6.75 0.15 -4.64
C HIS A 66 6.99 -0.03 -6.13
N SER A 67 7.26 1.07 -6.84
CA SER A 67 7.57 1.06 -8.26
C SER A 67 6.52 0.28 -9.08
N ALA A 68 6.94 -0.70 -9.89
CA ALA A 68 6.07 -1.56 -10.69
C ALA A 68 5.09 -2.43 -9.86
N GLY A 69 5.28 -2.54 -8.54
CA GLY A 69 4.41 -3.34 -7.66
C GLY A 69 2.95 -2.87 -7.61
N PHE A 70 2.62 -1.69 -8.14
CA PHE A 70 1.22 -1.27 -8.28
C PHE A 70 0.42 -2.21 -9.18
N GLU A 71 1.05 -2.86 -10.18
CA GLU A 71 0.37 -3.85 -11.04
C GLU A 71 -0.08 -5.07 -10.23
N THR A 72 0.78 -5.53 -9.33
CA THR A 72 0.50 -6.60 -8.37
C THR A 72 -0.60 -6.18 -7.40
N ALA A 73 -0.53 -4.96 -6.86
CA ALA A 73 -1.58 -4.44 -6.00
C ALA A 73 -2.93 -4.43 -6.73
N LEU A 74 -2.99 -3.96 -7.98
CA LEU A 74 -4.21 -3.99 -8.80
C LEU A 74 -4.74 -5.41 -9.01
N ALA A 75 -3.87 -6.37 -9.32
CA ALA A 75 -4.26 -7.77 -9.47
C ALA A 75 -4.87 -8.33 -8.18
N ILE A 76 -4.28 -8.01 -7.02
CA ILE A 76 -4.80 -8.43 -5.71
C ILE A 76 -6.13 -7.74 -5.39
N LEU A 77 -6.27 -6.44 -5.67
CA LEU A 77 -7.52 -5.72 -5.41
C LEU A 77 -8.69 -6.23 -6.27
N ASP A 78 -8.41 -6.60 -7.52
CA ASP A 78 -9.42 -7.07 -8.47
C ASP A 78 -9.78 -8.55 -8.26
N ARG A 79 -8.79 -9.41 -7.98
CA ARG A 79 -8.93 -10.88 -8.03
C ARG A 79 -8.47 -11.60 -6.77
N GLY A 80 -7.94 -10.88 -5.78
CA GLY A 80 -7.18 -11.48 -4.68
C GLY A 80 -8.02 -12.13 -3.59
N GLY A 81 -9.27 -11.72 -3.38
CA GLY A 81 -10.20 -12.36 -2.43
C GLY A 81 -9.82 -12.27 -0.94
N ALA A 82 -8.95 -11.32 -0.57
CA ALA A 82 -8.50 -11.10 0.80
C ALA A 82 -9.07 -9.80 1.39
N PRO A 83 -9.17 -9.67 2.73
CA PRO A 83 -9.73 -8.48 3.38
C PRO A 83 -8.73 -7.31 3.38
N ILE A 84 -8.47 -6.73 2.21
CA ILE A 84 -7.57 -5.58 2.07
C ILE A 84 -8.24 -4.34 2.67
N ARG A 85 -7.62 -3.76 3.71
CA ARG A 85 -8.12 -2.56 4.41
C ARG A 85 -7.38 -1.30 4.01
N SER A 86 -6.08 -1.43 3.72
CA SER A 86 -5.21 -0.31 3.43
C SER A 86 -4.31 -0.62 2.24
N VAL A 87 -4.06 0.37 1.40
CA VAL A 87 -3.08 0.30 0.31
C VAL A 87 -2.14 1.48 0.45
N VAL A 88 -0.83 1.22 0.39
CA VAL A 88 0.21 2.25 0.33
C VAL A 88 1.00 2.09 -0.96
N LEU A 89 1.01 3.14 -1.77
CA LEU A 89 1.76 3.22 -3.02
C LEU A 89 3.01 4.08 -2.79
N PHE A 90 4.16 3.43 -2.60
CA PHE A 90 5.47 4.05 -2.49
C PHE A 90 6.00 4.41 -3.87
N ASP A 91 5.73 5.61 -4.36
CA ASP A 91 6.13 6.12 -5.68
C ASP A 91 5.85 5.11 -6.81
N ALA A 92 4.65 4.51 -6.75
CA ALA A 92 4.29 3.31 -7.52
C ALA A 92 3.16 3.56 -8.53
N LEU A 93 2.35 4.62 -8.38
CA LEU A 93 1.15 4.84 -9.20
C LEU A 93 1.48 5.34 -10.61
N TYR A 94 2.06 4.50 -11.46
CA TYR A 94 2.52 4.90 -12.80
C TYR A 94 1.38 5.04 -13.82
N ARG A 95 0.28 4.34 -13.60
CA ARG A 95 -0.95 4.38 -14.40
C ARG A 95 -2.12 3.81 -13.60
N GLY A 96 -3.34 3.97 -14.11
CA GLY A 96 -4.50 3.26 -13.58
C GLY A 96 -4.96 3.77 -12.21
N TYR A 97 -5.00 5.09 -12.01
CA TYR A 97 -5.56 5.66 -10.76
C TYR A 97 -7.02 5.24 -10.51
N ALA A 98 -7.80 4.99 -11.56
CA ALA A 98 -9.24 4.76 -11.46
C ALA A 98 -9.59 3.50 -10.63
N PRO A 99 -9.02 2.30 -10.88
CA PRO A 99 -9.26 1.14 -10.02
C PRO A 99 -8.91 1.34 -8.54
N PHE A 100 -7.86 2.09 -8.21
CA PHE A 100 -7.55 2.41 -6.81
C PHE A 100 -8.59 3.35 -6.19
N ALA A 101 -9.09 4.32 -6.97
CA ALA A 101 -10.18 5.19 -6.57
C ALA A 101 -11.48 4.41 -6.37
N ASP A 102 -11.86 3.56 -7.34
CA ASP A 102 -13.02 2.68 -7.25
C ASP A 102 -12.94 1.79 -5.99
N TRP A 103 -11.76 1.21 -5.73
CA TRP A 103 -11.53 0.38 -4.56
C TRP A 103 -11.72 1.14 -3.25
N VAL A 104 -11.11 2.32 -3.10
CA VAL A 104 -11.22 3.08 -1.84
C VAL A 104 -12.63 3.62 -1.68
N GLU A 105 -13.30 4.08 -2.74
CA GLU A 105 -14.65 4.64 -2.74
C GLU A 105 -15.71 3.60 -2.30
N ALA A 106 -15.55 2.35 -2.73
CA ALA A 106 -16.52 1.27 -2.52
C ALA A 106 -16.75 0.87 -1.04
N ASP A 107 -15.87 1.26 -0.11
CA ASP A 107 -16.04 0.93 1.30
C ASP A 107 -15.47 2.04 2.21
N PRO A 108 -16.28 2.65 3.11
CA PRO A 108 -15.83 3.68 4.06
C PRO A 108 -14.71 3.21 5.00
N ALA A 109 -14.53 1.90 5.15
CA ALA A 109 -13.39 1.31 5.81
C ALA A 109 -12.05 1.64 5.15
N ARG A 110 -11.99 1.65 3.82
CA ARG A 110 -10.73 1.53 3.09
C ARG A 110 -9.93 2.82 3.15
N ARG A 111 -8.60 2.66 3.22
CA ARG A 111 -7.64 3.76 3.16
C ARG A 111 -6.62 3.56 2.05
N LEU A 112 -6.28 4.65 1.37
CA LEU A 112 -5.30 4.68 0.31
C LEU A 112 -4.30 5.82 0.57
N VAL A 113 -3.02 5.47 0.63
CA VAL A 113 -1.91 6.43 0.70
C VAL A 113 -1.12 6.34 -0.59
N SER A 114 -0.98 7.45 -1.31
CA SER A 114 -0.15 7.53 -2.53
C SER A 114 0.98 8.53 -2.31
N LEU A 115 2.19 7.99 -2.17
CA LEU A 115 3.40 8.79 -2.08
C LEU A 115 4.04 8.91 -3.46
N HIS A 116 4.59 10.08 -3.79
CA HIS A 116 5.30 10.30 -5.05
C HIS A 116 6.53 11.18 -4.87
N THR A 117 7.53 11.07 -5.75
CA THR A 117 8.76 11.90 -5.67
C THR A 117 8.63 13.27 -6.36
N GLY A 118 7.47 13.54 -6.96
CA GLY A 118 7.11 14.85 -7.53
C GLY A 118 7.34 14.99 -9.03
N GLY A 119 7.86 13.95 -9.69
CA GLY A 119 8.07 13.92 -11.13
C GLY A 119 7.24 12.86 -11.86
N GLY A 120 7.11 13.04 -13.16
CA GLY A 120 6.65 12.01 -14.09
C GLY A 120 5.22 11.52 -13.87
N ARG A 121 4.97 10.28 -14.30
CA ARG A 121 3.64 9.69 -14.31
C ARG A 121 3.06 9.53 -12.90
N THR A 122 3.87 9.19 -11.90
CA THR A 122 3.39 9.01 -10.53
C THR A 122 2.71 10.26 -10.00
N ALA A 123 3.36 11.42 -10.07
CA ALA A 123 2.78 12.68 -9.60
C ALA A 123 1.48 13.00 -10.34
N SER A 124 1.43 12.82 -11.67
CA SER A 124 0.23 13.10 -12.46
C SER A 124 -0.94 12.18 -12.10
N GLN A 125 -0.69 10.88 -11.89
CA GLN A 125 -1.74 9.92 -11.54
C GLN A 125 -2.21 10.11 -10.10
N SER A 126 -1.31 10.42 -9.17
CA SER A 126 -1.65 10.76 -7.79
C SER A 126 -2.51 12.03 -7.72
N ALA A 127 -2.23 13.04 -8.57
CA ALA A 127 -3.09 14.22 -8.68
C ALA A 127 -4.48 13.89 -9.25
N MET A 128 -4.57 12.99 -10.23
CA MET A 128 -5.86 12.51 -10.78
C MET A 128 -6.66 11.72 -9.72
N LEU A 129 -5.99 10.85 -8.97
CA LEU A 129 -6.57 10.14 -7.83
C LEU A 129 -7.17 11.11 -6.81
N ALA A 130 -6.38 12.10 -6.37
CA ALA A 130 -6.83 13.11 -5.43
C ALA A 130 -8.04 13.92 -5.96
N ARG A 131 -7.99 14.34 -7.23
CA ARG A 131 -9.08 15.10 -7.86
C ARG A 131 -10.37 14.29 -7.90
N ARG A 132 -10.28 12.99 -8.21
CA ARG A 132 -11.43 12.09 -8.19
C ARG A 132 -11.93 11.90 -6.76
N ALA A 133 -11.07 11.53 -5.82
CA ALA A 133 -11.43 11.29 -4.43
C ALA A 133 -12.12 12.50 -3.79
N ARG A 134 -11.68 13.74 -4.07
CA ARG A 134 -12.32 14.97 -3.57
C ARG A 134 -13.74 15.20 -4.09
N ARG A 135 -14.10 14.60 -5.22
CA ARG A 135 -15.47 14.68 -5.77
C ARG A 135 -16.39 13.60 -5.20
N GLU A 136 -15.84 12.41 -4.94
CA GLU A 136 -16.65 11.23 -4.60
C GLU A 136 -16.71 10.94 -3.09
N LEU A 137 -15.70 11.38 -2.32
CA LEU A 137 -15.63 11.18 -0.88
C LEU A 137 -16.19 12.39 -0.12
N PRO A 138 -16.71 12.19 1.11
CA PRO A 138 -17.12 13.30 1.97
C PRO A 138 -16.00 14.32 2.22
N ASP A 139 -16.39 15.55 2.50
CA ASP A 139 -15.46 16.63 2.84
C ASP A 139 -14.54 16.23 4.01
N GLY A 140 -13.27 16.64 3.90
CA GLY A 140 -12.25 16.31 4.89
C GLY A 140 -11.71 14.87 4.82
N GLN A 141 -12.15 14.04 3.87
CA GLN A 141 -11.62 12.67 3.73
C GLN A 141 -10.37 12.55 2.84
N VAL A 142 -9.94 13.66 2.23
CA VAL A 142 -8.77 13.71 1.34
C VAL A 142 -7.74 14.73 1.82
N ALA A 143 -6.53 14.26 2.11
CA ALA A 143 -5.39 15.12 2.46
C ALA A 143 -4.35 15.17 1.34
N LEU A 144 -3.81 16.35 1.07
CA LEU A 144 -2.70 16.58 0.14
C LEU A 144 -1.50 17.11 0.88
N ASP A 145 -0.33 16.49 0.64
CA ASP A 145 0.95 16.85 1.22
C ASP A 145 0.91 17.13 2.74
N PRO A 146 0.25 16.29 3.56
CA PRO A 146 0.19 16.55 4.99
C PRO A 146 1.56 16.29 5.65
N ASP A 147 1.88 17.11 6.64
CA ASP A 147 3.06 16.97 7.47
C ASP A 147 2.66 17.17 8.95
N PRO A 148 2.80 16.16 9.83
CA PRO A 148 3.32 14.82 9.57
C PRO A 148 2.27 13.85 8.99
N LEU A 149 2.69 12.93 8.10
CA LEU A 149 1.84 11.88 7.52
C LEU A 149 1.09 11.07 8.59
N ALA A 150 1.81 10.64 9.63
CA ALA A 150 1.29 9.77 10.68
C ALA A 150 0.09 10.38 11.45
N ALA A 151 0.04 11.71 11.59
CA ALA A 151 -1.09 12.37 12.28
C ALA A 151 -2.36 12.40 11.42
N VAL A 152 -2.21 12.36 10.09
CA VAL A 152 -3.31 12.61 9.15
C VAL A 152 -3.90 11.30 8.61
N VAL A 153 -3.06 10.31 8.33
CA VAL A 153 -3.46 9.01 7.76
C VAL A 153 -4.59 8.31 8.55
N PRO A 154 -4.62 8.30 9.89
CA PRO A 154 -5.74 7.70 10.65
C PRO A 154 -7.11 8.32 10.37
N GLY A 155 -7.16 9.63 10.10
CA GLY A 155 -8.40 10.38 9.95
C GLY A 155 -8.91 10.50 8.50
N HIS A 156 -8.13 10.05 7.52
CA HIS A 156 -8.42 10.29 6.10
C HIS A 156 -8.49 8.98 5.31
N ARG A 157 -9.38 8.94 4.32
CA ARG A 157 -9.52 7.80 3.40
C ARG A 157 -8.50 7.85 2.27
N VAL A 158 -8.17 9.04 1.77
CA VAL A 158 -7.16 9.21 0.73
C VAL A 158 -6.13 10.23 1.17
N VAL A 159 -4.86 9.83 1.20
CA VAL A 159 -3.73 10.73 1.43
C VAL A 159 -2.83 10.67 0.21
N VAL A 160 -2.56 11.83 -0.39
CA VAL A 160 -1.56 11.95 -1.46
C VAL A 160 -0.48 12.89 -0.96
N ALA A 161 0.78 12.45 -0.98
CA ALA A 161 1.87 13.29 -0.48
C ALA A 161 3.16 13.12 -1.29
N ARG A 162 3.92 14.20 -1.40
CA ARG A 162 5.26 14.18 -1.95
C ARG A 162 6.25 13.67 -0.92
N SER A 163 7.02 12.66 -1.30
CA SER A 163 8.17 12.20 -0.53
C SER A 163 9.41 13.03 -0.88
N PRO A 164 10.22 13.46 0.10
CA PRO A 164 11.45 14.23 -0.14
C PRO A 164 12.65 13.35 -0.52
N VAL A 165 12.54 12.03 -0.41
CA VAL A 165 13.63 11.09 -0.70
C VAL A 165 13.60 10.61 -2.15
N ARG A 166 14.65 9.91 -2.60
CA ARG A 166 14.72 9.36 -3.97
C ARG A 166 13.75 8.19 -4.11
N HIS A 167 13.39 7.88 -5.35
CA HIS A 167 12.45 6.79 -5.71
C HIS A 167 12.71 5.48 -4.94
N GLY A 168 13.96 5.00 -4.91
CA GLY A 168 14.31 3.75 -4.22
C GLY A 168 14.22 3.82 -2.69
N ASP A 169 14.27 5.01 -2.10
CA ASP A 169 14.34 5.20 -0.65
C ASP A 169 12.95 5.42 -0.02
N VAL A 170 11.92 5.61 -0.84
CA VAL A 170 10.54 5.91 -0.37
C VAL A 170 10.02 4.84 0.60
N PRO A 171 10.16 3.52 0.35
CA PRO A 171 9.72 2.51 1.31
C PRO A 171 10.47 2.62 2.64
N ALA A 172 11.81 2.70 2.61
CA ALA A 172 12.62 2.76 3.82
C ALA A 172 12.33 4.01 4.67
N ARG A 173 11.98 5.14 4.03
CA ARG A 173 11.65 6.39 4.71
C ARG A 173 10.31 6.35 5.45
N HIS A 174 9.31 5.66 4.88
CA HIS A 174 7.91 5.81 5.29
C HIS A 174 7.29 4.52 5.86
N LEU A 175 7.95 3.37 5.76
CA LEU A 175 7.40 2.09 6.23
C LEU A 175 7.05 2.12 7.71
N ALA A 176 7.98 2.53 8.57
CA ALA A 176 7.79 2.53 10.02
C ALA A 176 6.58 3.39 10.46
N GLU A 177 6.53 4.65 9.99
CA GLU A 177 5.49 5.59 10.40
C GLU A 177 4.10 5.18 9.86
N LEU A 178 4.02 4.61 8.65
CA LEU A 178 2.76 4.19 8.07
C LEU A 178 2.28 2.86 8.67
N ALA A 179 3.18 1.91 8.93
CA ALA A 179 2.83 0.67 9.62
C ALA A 179 2.23 0.97 11.00
N ARG A 180 2.84 1.89 11.77
CA ARG A 180 2.35 2.29 13.10
C ARG A 180 0.90 2.79 13.10
N VAL A 181 0.46 3.45 12.04
CA VAL A 181 -0.86 4.10 11.99
C VAL A 181 -1.90 3.34 11.15
N LEU A 182 -1.46 2.35 10.38
CA LEU A 182 -2.33 1.53 9.53
C LEU A 182 -2.57 0.12 10.08
N LEU A 183 -1.67 -0.38 10.94
CA LEU A 183 -1.82 -1.67 11.59
C LEU A 183 -2.36 -1.52 13.03
N PRO A 184 -3.13 -2.50 13.54
CA PRO A 184 -3.54 -2.51 14.94
C PRO A 184 -2.33 -2.52 15.88
N GLY A 185 -2.47 -1.90 17.06
CA GLY A 185 -1.47 -2.00 18.13
C GLY A 185 -0.34 -0.97 18.11
N GLY A 186 -0.32 -0.02 17.16
CA GLY A 186 0.56 1.14 17.27
C GLY A 186 0.19 1.96 18.51
N ALA A 187 1.16 2.19 19.40
CA ALA A 187 0.96 2.98 20.61
C ALA A 187 0.31 4.34 20.27
N GLN A 188 -0.83 4.61 20.90
CA GLN A 188 -1.44 5.95 21.00
C GLN A 188 -0.75 6.73 22.10
#